data_AF-A0AA47P4Q0-F1
#
_entry.id   AF-A0AA47P4Q0-F1
#
_cell.length_a   1.000
_cell.length_b   1.000
_cell.length_c   1.000
_cell.angle_alpha   90.00
_cell.angle_beta   90.00
_cell.angle_gamma   90.00
#
_symmetry.space_group_name_H-M   'P 1'
#
loop_
_entity.id
_entity.type
_entity.pdbx_description
1 polymer ?
#
loop_
_entity_poly.entity_id
_entity_poly.type
_entity_poly.pdbx_seq_one_letter_code
_entity_poly.pdbx_strand_id
1 'polypeptide(L)'
;MVGMRQQGAWTRWEQAVDHKISWSELWQAEPYRIKFLIASVYDVLPSPSNLFCWGKVDTPSCPLCLRRGTLDHILSCCPKALGEGRYTWRHNQVLKAIAEAIFTSITQNKPLRPARQAIVFIRAGEKPKPQPRGAVGLADEGRPGEAAQIPRAPETQNRWFWS
;
A
#
# COMPACT_ATOMS: atom_id res chain seq x y z
N MET A 1 -19.50 34.47 -7.08
CA MET A 1 -18.08 34.78 -6.81
C MET A 1 -17.30 33.48 -6.85
N VAL A 2 -16.59 33.20 -7.96
CA VAL A 2 -15.77 31.99 -8.13
C VAL A 2 -14.52 32.19 -7.26
N GLY A 3 -14.53 31.68 -6.03
CA GLY A 3 -13.34 31.69 -5.20
C GLY A 3 -12.32 30.74 -5.81
N MET A 4 -11.13 31.26 -6.13
CA MET A 4 -9.98 30.47 -6.59
C MET A 4 -9.43 29.61 -5.45
N ARG A 5 -10.16 28.58 -5.05
CA ARG A 5 -9.78 27.70 -3.93
C ARG A 5 -8.54 26.86 -4.26
N GLN A 6 -8.40 26.44 -5.52
CA GLN A 6 -7.24 25.67 -5.99
C GLN A 6 -6.04 26.54 -6.38
N GLN A 7 -6.23 27.79 -6.83
CA GLN A 7 -5.07 28.64 -7.18
C GLN A 7 -4.39 29.15 -5.91
N GLY A 8 -3.08 28.98 -5.84
CA GLY A 8 -2.32 29.26 -4.62
C GLY A 8 -2.54 28.22 -3.51
N ALA A 9 -3.21 27.09 -3.76
CA ALA A 9 -3.32 26.03 -2.75
C ALA A 9 -1.94 25.50 -2.32
N TRP A 10 -0.93 25.59 -3.20
CA TRP A 10 0.46 25.27 -2.90
C TRP A 10 1.08 26.14 -1.78
N THR A 11 0.50 27.31 -1.47
CA THR A 11 0.97 28.18 -0.37
C THR A 11 0.32 27.88 0.98
N ARG A 12 -0.71 27.03 1.04
CA ARG A 12 -1.52 26.76 2.26
C ARG A 12 -1.26 25.38 2.88
N TRP A 13 -0.01 24.94 2.89
CA TRP A 13 0.38 23.59 3.35
C TRP A 13 0.60 23.50 4.86
N GLU A 14 0.31 24.56 5.61
CA GLU A 14 0.49 24.65 7.07
C GLU A 14 -0.27 23.56 7.85
N GLN A 15 -1.35 23.02 7.26
CA GLN A 15 -2.16 21.95 7.85
C GLN A 15 -1.94 20.58 7.17
N ALA A 16 -1.10 20.51 6.13
CA ALA A 16 -0.81 19.26 5.45
C ALA A 16 0.26 18.47 6.22
N VAL A 17 0.01 17.17 6.40
CA VAL A 17 1.02 16.28 6.99
C VAL A 17 2.10 16.03 5.95
N ASP A 18 3.37 16.26 6.34
CA ASP A 18 4.51 15.94 5.49
C ASP A 18 4.52 14.44 5.17
N HIS A 19 4.59 14.10 3.88
CA HIS A 19 4.61 12.74 3.41
C HIS A 19 5.84 12.53 2.53
N LYS A 20 6.85 11.88 3.10
CA LYS A 20 8.10 11.57 2.42
C LYS A 20 7.90 10.34 1.54
N ILE A 21 7.92 10.54 0.23
CA ILE A 21 7.88 9.46 -0.75
C ILE A 21 9.30 9.24 -1.24
N SER A 22 9.84 8.02 -1.02
CA SER A 22 11.16 7.68 -1.54
C SER A 22 11.12 7.46 -3.06
N TRP A 23 12.26 7.66 -3.73
CA TRP A 23 12.34 7.44 -5.19
C TRP A 23 12.00 5.99 -5.59
N SER A 24 12.39 5.03 -4.75
CA SER A 24 12.05 3.61 -4.93
C SER A 24 10.55 3.34 -4.81
N GLU A 25 9.89 3.95 -3.82
CA GLU A 25 8.44 3.81 -3.65
C GLU A 25 7.69 4.43 -4.82
N LEU A 26 8.15 5.58 -5.33
CA LEU A 26 7.54 6.23 -6.47
C LEU A 26 7.63 5.36 -7.73
N TRP A 27 8.78 4.74 -7.99
CA TRP A 27 8.97 3.86 -9.15
C TRP A 27 8.20 2.53 -9.07
N GLN A 28 8.02 2.01 -7.86
CA GLN A 28 7.25 0.79 -7.63
C GLN A 28 5.74 1.05 -7.50
N ALA A 29 5.34 2.31 -7.29
CA ALA A 29 3.95 2.67 -7.15
C ALA A 29 3.21 2.59 -8.48
N GLU A 30 1.97 2.13 -8.38
CA GLU A 30 1.08 2.08 -9.52
C GLU A 30 0.72 3.52 -9.98
N PRO A 31 0.73 3.82 -11.31
CA PRO A 31 0.59 5.19 -11.80
C PRO A 31 -0.69 5.92 -11.36
N TYR A 32 -1.81 5.19 -11.22
CA TYR A 32 -3.07 5.79 -10.79
C TYR A 32 -3.04 6.14 -9.30
N ARG A 33 -2.32 5.37 -8.47
CA ARG A 33 -2.07 5.74 -7.06
C ARG A 33 -1.32 7.06 -6.95
N ILE A 34 -0.29 7.27 -7.74
CA ILE A 34 0.49 8.52 -7.75
C ILE A 34 -0.40 9.68 -8.20
N LYS A 35 -1.12 9.50 -9.31
CA LYS A 35 -2.06 10.49 -9.84
C LYS A 35 -3.11 10.88 -8.80
N PHE A 36 -3.69 9.88 -8.12
CA PHE A 36 -4.66 10.12 -7.06
C PHE A 36 -4.06 10.91 -5.91
N LEU A 37 -2.86 10.53 -5.44
CA LEU A 37 -2.19 11.21 -4.33
C LEU A 37 -1.97 12.69 -4.64
N ILE A 38 -1.39 13.01 -5.79
CA ILE A 38 -1.15 14.39 -6.22
C ILE A 38 -2.50 15.14 -6.34
N ALA A 39 -3.47 14.55 -7.04
CA ALA A 39 -4.78 15.20 -7.25
C ALA A 39 -5.56 15.42 -5.95
N SER A 40 -5.36 14.57 -4.94
CA SER A 40 -6.02 14.70 -3.64
C SER A 40 -5.46 15.86 -2.82
N VAL A 41 -4.14 16.05 -2.84
CA VAL A 41 -3.45 17.16 -2.13
C VAL A 41 -3.88 18.51 -2.68
N TYR A 42 -4.04 18.62 -4.00
CA TYR A 42 -4.45 19.87 -4.65
C TYR A 42 -5.98 20.05 -4.77
N ASP A 43 -6.78 19.13 -4.21
CA ASP A 43 -8.24 19.09 -4.35
C ASP A 43 -8.70 19.25 -5.81
N VAL A 44 -8.08 18.50 -6.73
CA VAL A 44 -8.42 18.47 -8.18
C VAL A 44 -9.09 17.15 -8.57
N LEU A 45 -9.45 16.33 -7.58
CA LEU A 45 -10.24 15.12 -7.82
C LEU A 45 -11.67 15.48 -8.27
N PRO A 46 -12.34 14.60 -9.05
CA PRO A 46 -13.69 14.83 -9.56
C PRO A 46 -14.76 14.68 -8.46
N SER A 47 -14.69 15.50 -7.41
CA SER A 47 -15.75 15.63 -6.41
C SER A 47 -16.95 16.39 -7.01
N PRO A 48 -18.18 16.19 -6.53
CA PRO A 48 -19.36 16.95 -6.98
C PRO A 48 -19.14 18.47 -6.94
N SER A 49 -18.44 18.97 -5.93
CA SER A 49 -18.08 20.40 -5.85
C SER A 49 -17.13 20.84 -6.96
N ASN A 50 -16.11 20.04 -7.28
CA ASN A 50 -15.17 20.37 -8.36
C ASN A 50 -15.81 20.22 -9.74
N LEU A 51 -16.61 19.17 -9.95
CA LEU A 51 -17.38 18.97 -11.17
C LEU A 51 -18.34 20.14 -11.43
N PHE A 52 -18.98 20.67 -10.40
CA PHE A 52 -19.84 21.85 -10.50
C PHE A 52 -19.02 23.08 -10.90
N CYS A 53 -17.86 23.30 -10.27
CA CYS A 53 -16.94 24.39 -10.64
C CYS A 53 -16.43 24.27 -12.09
N TRP A 54 -16.27 23.05 -12.61
CA TRP A 54 -15.87 22.80 -13.99
C TRP A 54 -17.04 22.85 -14.99
N GLY A 55 -18.27 23.14 -14.53
CA GLY A 55 -19.46 23.16 -15.38
C GLY A 55 -19.84 21.78 -15.95
N LYS A 56 -19.48 20.69 -15.25
CA LYS A 56 -19.79 19.31 -15.66
C LYS A 56 -21.07 18.76 -15.02
N VAL A 57 -21.51 19.35 -13.91
CA VAL A 57 -22.76 19.01 -13.23
C VAL A 57 -23.46 20.28 -12.78
N ASP A 58 -24.79 20.26 -12.70
CA ASP A 58 -25.60 21.41 -12.33
C ASP A 58 -25.69 21.65 -10.83
N THR A 59 -25.38 20.63 -10.01
CA THR A 59 -25.44 20.74 -8.55
C THR A 59 -24.19 20.17 -7.89
N PRO A 60 -23.62 20.84 -6.86
CA PRO A 60 -22.45 20.36 -6.14
C PRO A 60 -22.80 19.34 -5.04
N SER A 61 -23.89 18.60 -5.20
CA SER A 61 -24.49 17.79 -4.13
C SER A 61 -23.86 16.40 -4.03
N CYS A 62 -23.66 15.93 -2.80
CA CYS A 62 -23.24 14.58 -2.49
C CYS A 62 -24.34 13.59 -2.91
N PRO A 63 -24.01 12.50 -3.64
CA PRO A 63 -25.01 11.53 -4.09
C PRO A 63 -25.71 10.80 -2.94
N LEU A 64 -25.08 10.73 -1.76
CA LEU A 64 -25.64 10.02 -0.61
C LEU A 64 -26.53 10.96 0.22
N CYS A 65 -25.95 12.02 0.79
CA CYS A 65 -26.63 12.85 1.77
C CYS A 65 -27.16 14.18 1.23
N LEU A 66 -27.02 14.45 -0.08
CA LEU A 66 -27.50 15.66 -0.77
C LEU A 66 -26.94 17.01 -0.27
N ARG A 67 -26.03 16.99 0.72
CA ARG A 67 -25.26 18.18 1.14
C ARG A 67 -24.14 18.45 0.16
N ARG A 68 -23.44 19.58 0.27
CA ARG A 68 -22.31 19.91 -0.61
C ARG A 68 -21.24 18.80 -0.57
N GLY A 69 -21.01 18.15 -1.71
CA GLY A 69 -20.04 17.08 -1.88
C GLY A 69 -18.65 17.62 -2.18
N THR A 70 -17.95 18.12 -1.16
CA THR A 70 -16.50 18.41 -1.27
C THR A 70 -15.70 17.11 -1.18
N LEU A 71 -14.40 17.18 -1.52
CA LEU A 71 -13.51 16.03 -1.36
C LEU A 71 -13.48 15.52 0.10
N ASP A 72 -13.28 16.43 1.06
CA ASP A 72 -13.31 16.12 2.50
C ASP A 72 -14.65 15.51 2.94
N HIS A 73 -15.77 16.04 2.41
CA HIS A 73 -17.09 15.49 2.70
C HIS A 73 -17.21 14.03 2.28
N ILE A 74 -16.79 13.69 1.08
CA ILE A 74 -16.89 12.32 0.56
C ILE A 74 -15.94 11.39 1.30
N LEU A 75 -14.71 11.85 1.57
CA LEU A 75 -13.69 11.02 2.18
C LEU A 75 -13.95 10.74 3.66
N SER A 76 -14.45 11.73 4.41
CA SER A 76 -14.42 11.69 5.90
C SER A 76 -15.71 12.18 6.58
N CYS A 77 -16.43 13.16 6.01
CA CYS A 77 -17.49 13.90 6.73
C CYS A 77 -18.93 13.58 6.30
N CYS A 78 -19.17 12.52 5.52
CA CYS A 78 -20.50 12.17 5.05
C CYS A 78 -21.26 11.32 6.10
N PRO A 79 -22.41 11.80 6.61
CA PRO A 79 -23.11 11.20 7.74
C PRO A 79 -23.90 9.97 7.30
N LYS A 80 -24.38 9.95 6.05
CA LYS A 80 -24.96 8.73 5.48
C LYS A 80 -23.89 7.68 5.25
N ALA A 81 -22.73 8.06 4.71
CA ALA A 81 -21.62 7.11 4.54
C ALA A 81 -21.14 6.53 5.88
N LEU A 82 -21.11 7.36 6.93
CA LEU A 82 -20.85 6.93 8.29
C LEU A 82 -21.93 5.97 8.81
N GLY A 83 -23.21 6.36 8.72
CA GLY A 83 -24.33 5.57 9.23
C GLY A 83 -24.54 4.24 8.50
N GLU A 84 -24.21 4.17 7.20
CA GLU A 84 -24.27 2.96 6.38
C GLU A 84 -23.03 2.06 6.56
N GLY A 85 -22.04 2.45 7.38
CA GLY A 85 -20.85 1.64 7.64
C GLY A 85 -19.83 1.62 6.50
N ARG A 86 -19.92 2.51 5.51
CA ARG A 86 -18.99 2.57 4.37
C ARG A 86 -17.55 2.85 4.81
N TYR A 87 -17.37 3.69 5.83
CA TYR A 87 -16.05 3.96 6.41
C TYR A 87 -15.48 2.72 7.11
N THR A 88 -16.30 2.00 7.88
CA THR A 88 -15.92 0.71 8.49
C THR A 88 -15.45 -0.28 7.43
N TRP A 89 -16.17 -0.39 6.30
CA TRP A 89 -15.76 -1.26 5.21
C TRP A 89 -14.40 -0.86 4.64
N ARG A 90 -14.18 0.42 4.30
CA ARG A 90 -12.90 0.93 3.78
C ARG A 90 -11.76 0.67 4.76
N HIS A 91 -11.96 0.93 6.05
CA HIS A 91 -10.97 0.67 7.09
C HIS A 91 -10.66 -0.82 7.21
N ASN A 92 -11.67 -1.68 7.18
CA ASN A 92 -11.47 -3.13 7.24
C ASN A 92 -10.67 -3.65 6.04
N GLN A 93 -10.83 -3.09 4.84
CA GLN A 93 -10.01 -3.45 3.69
C GLN A 93 -8.53 -3.11 3.91
N VAL A 94 -8.24 -1.94 4.48
CA VAL A 94 -6.86 -1.54 4.81
C VAL A 94 -6.27 -2.46 5.89
N LEU A 95 -7.03 -2.74 6.94
CA LEU A 95 -6.59 -3.65 8.00
C LEU A 95 -6.32 -5.07 7.47
N LYS A 96 -7.15 -5.54 6.54
CA LYS A 96 -6.97 -6.84 5.88
C LYS A 96 -5.65 -6.88 5.11
N ALA A 97 -5.36 -5.87 4.30
CA ALA A 97 -4.10 -5.81 3.53
C ALA A 97 -2.86 -5.79 4.44
N ILE A 98 -2.92 -5.05 5.56
CA ILE A 98 -1.85 -5.02 6.56
C ILE A 98 -1.67 -6.42 7.19
N ALA A 99 -2.77 -7.06 7.59
CA ALA A 99 -2.72 -8.41 8.17
C ALA A 99 -2.14 -9.45 7.19
N GLU A 100 -2.52 -9.38 5.91
CA GLU A 100 -1.98 -10.25 4.85
C GLU A 100 -0.47 -10.04 4.64
N ALA A 101 0.00 -8.79 4.64
CA ALA A 101 1.42 -8.48 4.53
C ALA A 101 2.24 -9.02 5.72
N ILE A 102 1.70 -8.88 6.94
CA ILE A 102 2.32 -9.43 8.16
C ILE A 102 2.33 -10.97 8.13
N PHE A 103 1.23 -11.59 7.73
CA PHE A 103 1.16 -13.06 7.63
C PHE A 103 2.16 -13.59 6.60
N THR A 104 2.27 -12.93 5.45
CA THR A 104 3.22 -13.28 4.40
C THR A 104 4.66 -13.16 4.90
N SER A 105 5.01 -12.08 5.61
CA SER A 105 6.36 -11.92 6.14
C SER A 105 6.71 -12.98 7.19
N ILE A 106 5.77 -13.35 8.07
CA ILE A 106 5.97 -14.42 9.07
C ILE A 106 6.16 -15.78 8.39
N THR A 107 5.34 -16.10 7.38
CA THR A 107 5.43 -17.40 6.69
C THR A 107 6.71 -17.56 5.88
N GLN A 108 7.19 -16.49 5.25
CA GLN A 108 8.45 -16.46 4.50
C GLN A 108 9.67 -16.50 5.44
N ASN A 109 9.60 -15.83 6.59
CA ASN A 109 10.63 -15.85 7.63
C ASN A 109 10.40 -16.96 8.64
N LYS A 110 9.91 -18.14 8.22
CA LYS A 110 9.96 -19.31 9.09
C LYS A 110 11.42 -19.50 9.48
N PRO A 111 11.77 -19.47 10.79
CA PRO A 111 13.13 -19.72 11.19
C PRO A 111 13.48 -21.09 10.62
N LEU A 112 14.52 -21.15 9.77
CA LEU A 112 15.20 -22.40 9.52
C LEU A 112 15.53 -22.91 10.92
N ARG A 113 14.83 -23.95 11.40
CA ARG A 113 15.23 -24.59 12.64
C ARG A 113 16.69 -24.92 12.41
N PRO A 114 17.65 -24.37 13.19
CA PRO A 114 19.02 -24.80 13.04
C PRO A 114 18.97 -26.31 13.15
N ALA A 115 19.45 -27.01 12.13
CA ALA A 115 19.49 -28.46 12.15
C ALA A 115 20.06 -28.83 13.51
N ARG A 116 19.33 -29.63 14.30
CA ARG A 116 19.75 -30.00 15.65
C ARG A 116 21.16 -30.56 15.51
N GLN A 117 22.18 -29.79 15.90
CA GLN A 117 23.54 -30.28 15.92
C GLN A 117 23.55 -31.34 17.00
N ALA A 118 23.57 -32.61 16.60
CA ALA A 118 23.68 -33.70 17.54
C ALA A 118 25.04 -33.56 18.21
N ILE A 119 25.05 -33.08 19.45
CA ILE A 119 26.25 -33.03 20.27
C ILE A 119 26.63 -34.49 20.51
N VAL A 120 27.74 -34.93 19.92
CA VAL A 120 28.30 -36.25 20.16
C VAL A 120 29.02 -36.20 21.50
N PHE A 121 28.43 -36.83 22.53
CA PHE A 121 29.10 -37.00 23.82
C PHE A 121 30.22 -38.02 23.67
N ILE A 122 31.45 -37.56 23.86
CA ILE A 122 32.65 -38.39 23.89
C ILE A 122 32.93 -38.77 25.36
N ARG A 123 33.26 -40.04 25.62
CA ARG A 123 33.59 -40.48 26.99
C ARG A 123 34.93 -39.88 27.42
N ALA A 124 35.10 -39.64 28.73
CA ALA A 124 36.36 -39.13 29.26
C ALA A 124 37.53 -40.05 28.88
N GLY A 125 38.53 -39.48 28.20
CA GLY A 125 39.73 -40.20 27.74
C GLY A 125 39.72 -40.63 26.26
N GLU A 126 38.61 -40.47 25.54
CA GLU A 126 38.50 -40.85 24.13
C GLU A 126 38.79 -39.64 23.21
N LYS A 127 39.65 -39.82 22.18
CA LYS A 127 40.02 -38.75 21.24
C LYS A 127 39.05 -38.72 20.04
N PRO A 128 38.61 -37.54 19.57
CA PRO A 128 37.72 -37.46 18.41
C PRO A 128 38.41 -38.01 17.15
N LYS A 129 37.69 -38.85 16.38
CA LYS A 129 38.18 -39.32 15.06
C LYS A 129 38.25 -38.14 14.08
N PRO A 130 39.34 -37.99 13.31
CA PRO A 130 39.44 -36.95 12.29
C PRO A 130 38.40 -37.21 11.18
N GLN A 131 37.54 -36.23 10.91
CA GLN A 131 36.64 -36.31 9.76
C GLN A 131 37.41 -36.00 8.47
N PRO A 132 37.13 -36.70 7.36
CA PRO A 132 37.69 -36.35 6.07
C PRO A 132 37.16 -34.98 5.65
N ARG A 133 38.07 -34.02 5.41
CA ARG A 133 37.70 -32.73 4.80
C ARG A 133 37.23 -33.01 3.37
N GLY A 134 35.94 -32.86 3.13
CA GLY A 134 35.43 -32.73 1.76
C GLY A 134 36.14 -31.59 1.07
N ALA A 135 36.59 -31.83 -0.17
CA ALA A 135 37.32 -30.88 -0.98
C ALA A 135 36.59 -29.54 -1.06
N VAL A 136 37.31 -28.45 -0.77
CA VAL A 136 36.88 -27.09 -1.08
C VAL A 136 36.90 -26.96 -2.59
N GLY A 137 35.73 -27.12 -3.22
CA GLY A 137 35.50 -26.84 -4.63
C GLY A 137 35.46 -25.32 -4.86
N LEU A 138 36.36 -24.88 -5.73
CA LEU A 138 36.55 -23.53 -6.21
C LEU A 138 35.46 -23.15 -7.23
N ALA A 139 34.89 -21.94 -7.09
CA ALA A 139 34.08 -21.17 -8.04
C ALA A 139 32.85 -21.84 -8.68
N ASP A 140 31.64 -21.44 -8.25
CA ASP A 140 30.43 -21.54 -9.08
C ASP A 140 30.15 -20.14 -9.68
N GLU A 141 30.20 -20.11 -11.00
CA GLU A 141 29.96 -18.98 -11.88
C GLU A 141 28.52 -18.46 -11.71
N GLY A 142 28.34 -17.14 -11.85
CA GLY A 142 27.07 -16.46 -11.66
C GLY A 142 25.95 -17.04 -12.52
N ARG A 143 24.93 -17.61 -11.87
CA ARG A 143 23.63 -17.89 -12.48
C ARG A 143 22.88 -16.56 -12.66
N PRO A 144 22.44 -16.19 -13.87
CA PRO A 144 21.56 -15.04 -14.02
C PRO A 144 20.23 -15.34 -13.33
N GLY A 145 19.83 -14.44 -12.43
CA GLY A 145 18.56 -14.53 -11.72
C GLY A 145 17.40 -14.52 -12.70
N GLU A 146 16.67 -15.62 -12.75
CA GLU A 146 15.41 -15.74 -13.46
C GLU A 146 14.41 -14.78 -12.80
N ALA A 147 13.96 -13.79 -13.58
CA ALA A 147 12.97 -12.82 -13.14
C ALA A 147 11.69 -13.56 -12.74
N ALA A 148 11.37 -13.53 -11.45
CA ALA A 148 10.07 -13.98 -10.97
C ALA A 148 8.98 -13.12 -11.61
N GLN A 149 8.29 -13.70 -12.59
CA GLN A 149 7.08 -13.13 -13.17
C GLN A 149 6.01 -13.10 -12.05
N ILE A 150 5.79 -11.92 -11.48
CA ILE A 150 4.66 -11.69 -10.57
C ILE A 150 3.37 -11.93 -11.38
N PRO A 151 2.47 -12.85 -10.97
CA PRO A 151 1.22 -13.02 -11.68
C PRO A 151 0.42 -11.73 -11.59
N ARG A 152 0.10 -11.17 -12.76
CA ARG A 152 -0.77 -10.00 -12.92
C ARG A 152 -2.13 -10.34 -12.32
N ALA A 153 -2.53 -9.61 -11.28
CA ALA A 153 -3.86 -9.74 -10.70
C ALA A 153 -4.93 -9.48 -11.79
N PRO A 154 -6.01 -10.26 -11.84
CA PRO A 154 -7.08 -10.02 -12.81
C PRO A 154 -7.74 -8.67 -12.51
N GLU A 155 -7.88 -7.85 -13.54
CA GLU A 155 -8.62 -6.59 -13.54
C GLU A 155 -10.09 -6.85 -13.20
N THR A 156 -10.43 -6.84 -11.91
CA THR A 156 -11.82 -6.68 -11.49
C THR A 156 -12.14 -5.20 -11.47
N GLN A 157 -12.60 -4.75 -12.64
CA GLN A 157 -13.46 -3.60 -12.91
C GLN A 157 -13.93 -2.85 -11.66
N ASN A 158 -13.43 -1.62 -11.52
CA ASN A 158 -13.78 -0.60 -10.51
C ASN A 158 -15.24 -0.11 -10.65
N ARG A 159 -16.22 -1.02 -10.54
CA ARG A 159 -17.64 -0.68 -10.60
C ARG A 159 -18.21 -0.16 -9.27
N TRP A 160 -17.44 -0.28 -8.19
CA TRP A 160 -17.90 0.03 -6.82
C TRP A 160 -17.37 1.34 -6.24
N PHE A 161 -16.50 2.06 -6.97
CA PHE A 161 -15.89 3.28 -6.43
C PHE A 161 -16.89 4.45 -6.29
N TRP A 162 -18.09 4.33 -6.86
CA TRP A 162 -19.11 5.39 -6.90
C TRP A 162 -20.57 4.89 -6.76
N SER A 163 -20.82 3.78 -6.06
CA SER A 163 -22.18 3.36 -5.66
C SER A 163 -22.33 3.38 -4.15
#